data_AF-A0A2V8X193-F1
#
_entry.id   AF-A0A2V8X193-F1
#
_cell.length_a   1.000
_cell.length_b   1.000
_cell.length_c   1.000
_cell.angle_alpha   90.00
_cell.angle_beta   90.00
_cell.angle_gamma   90.00
#
_symmetry.space_group_name_H-M   'P 1'
#
loop_
_entity.id
_entity.type
_entity.pdbx_description
1 polymer ?
#
loop_
_entity_poly.entity_id
_entity_poly.type
_entity_poly.pdbx_seq_one_letter_code
_entity_poly.pdbx_strand_id
1 'polypeptide(L)'
;GEWDSALQSPDVVVSSVSVEEPLLRREILERAMAARGNRALFLMDLGVPRNIAPDAAELYNVYVYHSDDLSEIVQQNRSARESEIPKAQGIVDEHVAKFLSWQASVDLVGLVDALRVKMREERASFIRARMESMKHLTETERAHVEKLMDEMLEKLLLEPAERLRGEKKLRRKIQNVEALRDLFLSYREKP
;
A
#
# COMPACT_ATOMS: atom_id res chain seq x y z
N GLY A 1 1.85 -12.28 -45.02
CA GLY A 1 0.98 -12.30 -43.83
C GLY A 1 0.27 -10.96 -43.67
N GLU A 2 -0.64 -10.82 -42.71
CA GLU A 2 -1.43 -9.59 -42.50
C GLU A 2 -0.55 -8.35 -42.26
N TRP A 3 0.62 -8.50 -41.64
CA TRP A 3 1.59 -7.41 -41.47
C TRP A 3 2.17 -6.89 -42.80
N ASP A 4 2.36 -7.77 -43.79
CA ASP A 4 2.99 -7.37 -45.06
C ASP A 4 2.08 -6.45 -45.87
N SER A 5 0.75 -6.54 -45.73
CA SER A 5 -0.20 -5.61 -46.35
C SER A 5 -0.45 -4.38 -45.45
N ALA A 6 -0.59 -4.57 -44.14
CA ALA A 6 -0.85 -3.49 -43.20
C ALA A 6 0.29 -2.47 -43.13
N LEU A 7 1.53 -2.93 -43.30
CA LEU A 7 2.71 -2.07 -43.26
C LEU A 7 3.03 -1.42 -44.61
N GLN A 8 2.28 -1.60 -45.69
CA GLN A 8 2.61 -1.01 -47.01
C GLN A 8 2.18 0.44 -47.20
N SER A 9 1.12 0.88 -46.52
CA SER A 9 0.58 2.24 -46.66
C SER A 9 1.03 3.24 -45.58
N PRO A 10 1.17 2.91 -44.27
CA PRO A 10 1.37 3.91 -43.24
C PRO A 10 2.79 4.46 -43.27
N ASP A 11 2.97 5.76 -43.15
CA ASP A 11 4.30 6.36 -42.95
C ASP A 11 4.70 6.41 -41.46
N VAL A 12 3.72 6.30 -40.56
CA VAL A 12 3.89 6.25 -39.11
C VAL A 12 3.10 5.07 -38.54
N VAL A 13 3.74 4.26 -37.71
CA VAL A 13 3.12 3.17 -36.94
C VAL A 13 3.35 3.44 -35.47
N VAL A 14 2.28 3.38 -34.69
CA VAL A 14 2.34 3.49 -33.23
C VAL A 14 1.98 2.13 -32.64
N SER A 15 2.84 1.61 -31.77
CA SER A 15 2.64 0.35 -31.07
C SER A 15 2.53 0.59 -29.57
N SER A 16 1.57 -0.05 -28.93
CA SER A 16 1.33 0.06 -27.48
C SER A 16 0.67 -1.22 -26.94
N VAL A 17 1.14 -2.35 -27.41
CA VAL A 17 0.62 -3.69 -27.10
C VAL A 17 1.41 -4.29 -25.93
N SER A 18 0.73 -5.03 -25.04
CA SER A 18 1.41 -5.79 -23.99
C SER A 18 1.81 -7.16 -24.52
N VAL A 19 3.10 -7.36 -24.81
CA VAL A 19 3.65 -8.62 -25.34
C VAL A 19 4.98 -8.97 -24.67
N GLU A 20 5.30 -10.26 -24.63
CA GLU A 20 6.58 -10.75 -24.11
C GLU A 20 7.70 -10.68 -25.15
N GLU A 21 7.36 -10.86 -26.44
CA GLU A 21 8.31 -10.78 -27.56
C GLU A 21 7.88 -9.70 -28.56
N PRO A 22 8.85 -9.03 -29.25
CA PRO A 22 8.53 -8.04 -30.26
C PRO A 22 7.64 -8.58 -31.37
N LEU A 23 6.54 -7.88 -31.62
CA LEU A 23 5.59 -8.15 -32.71
C LEU A 23 6.19 -7.77 -34.05
N LEU A 24 6.82 -6.59 -34.11
CA LEU A 24 7.49 -6.09 -35.31
C LEU A 24 8.96 -6.50 -35.24
N ARG A 25 9.21 -7.75 -35.66
CA ARG A 25 10.56 -8.28 -35.85
C ARG A 25 11.20 -7.70 -37.11
N ARG A 26 12.53 -7.67 -37.12
CA ARG A 26 13.32 -7.17 -38.24
C ARG A 26 12.90 -7.76 -39.58
N GLU A 27 12.65 -9.06 -39.66
CA GLU A 27 12.34 -9.74 -40.93
C GLU A 27 10.99 -9.28 -41.52
N ILE A 28 10.03 -8.92 -40.65
CA ILE A 28 8.73 -8.39 -41.07
C ILE A 28 8.91 -6.99 -41.66
N LEU A 29 9.72 -6.17 -41.00
CA LEU A 29 10.01 -4.80 -41.43
C LEU A 29 10.85 -4.76 -42.70
N GLU A 30 11.82 -5.66 -42.87
CA GLU A 30 12.60 -5.79 -44.09
C GLU A 30 11.72 -6.08 -45.32
N ARG A 31 10.79 -7.03 -45.19
CA ARG A 31 9.82 -7.33 -46.27
C ARG A 31 8.90 -6.16 -46.54
N ALA A 32 8.42 -5.47 -45.50
CA ALA A 32 7.58 -4.29 -45.65
C ALA A 32 8.34 -3.17 -46.39
N MET A 33 9.59 -2.89 -46.02
CA MET A 33 10.41 -1.86 -46.66
C MET A 33 10.68 -2.16 -48.13
N ALA A 34 10.95 -3.42 -48.47
CA ALA A 34 11.08 -3.85 -49.86
C ALA A 34 9.79 -3.59 -50.67
N ALA A 35 8.62 -3.95 -50.13
CA ALA A 35 7.34 -3.75 -50.79
C ALA A 35 6.96 -2.26 -50.98
N ARG A 36 7.46 -1.40 -50.09
CA ARG A 36 7.22 0.06 -50.11
C ARG A 36 8.22 0.85 -50.95
N GLY A 37 9.19 0.18 -51.59
CA GLY A 37 10.29 0.85 -52.30
C GLY A 37 11.17 1.71 -51.38
N ASN A 38 11.39 1.27 -50.13
CA ASN A 38 12.18 1.95 -49.10
C ASN A 38 11.73 3.39 -48.78
N ARG A 39 10.44 3.70 -48.98
CA ARG A 39 9.83 4.91 -48.40
C ARG A 39 9.95 4.88 -46.88
N ALA A 40 10.30 6.03 -46.30
CA ALA A 40 10.52 6.17 -44.86
C ALA A 40 9.36 5.63 -44.01
N LEU A 41 9.71 4.94 -42.92
CA LEU A 41 8.78 4.38 -41.96
C LEU A 41 9.17 4.81 -40.55
N PHE A 42 8.29 5.55 -39.90
CA PHE A 42 8.42 5.98 -38.52
C PHE A 42 7.68 4.99 -37.61
N LEU A 43 8.37 4.49 -36.61
CA LEU A 43 7.89 3.50 -35.67
C LEU A 43 7.95 4.10 -34.26
N MET A 44 6.80 4.30 -33.63
CA MET A 44 6.69 4.79 -32.25
C MET A 44 6.30 3.63 -31.34
N ASP A 45 7.25 3.14 -30.55
CA ASP A 45 7.09 2.04 -29.61
C ASP A 45 6.79 2.57 -28.20
N LEU A 46 5.53 2.46 -27.79
CA LEU A 46 5.03 2.81 -26.46
C LEU A 46 4.86 1.56 -25.57
N GLY A 47 5.29 0.38 -26.03
CA GLY A 47 5.16 -0.88 -25.32
C GLY A 47 6.26 -1.12 -24.29
N VAL A 48 5.89 -1.73 -23.16
CA VAL A 48 6.82 -2.23 -22.13
C VAL A 48 6.37 -3.64 -21.71
N PRO A 49 7.05 -4.74 -22.11
CA PRO A 49 8.24 -4.82 -22.96
C PRO A 49 8.07 -4.30 -24.41
N ARG A 50 9.18 -3.98 -25.09
CA ARG A 50 9.20 -3.36 -26.43
C ARG A 50 8.45 -4.20 -27.47
N ASN A 51 7.63 -3.54 -28.27
CA ASN A 51 6.85 -4.19 -29.34
C ASN A 51 7.64 -4.33 -30.63
N ILE A 52 8.71 -3.56 -30.78
CA ILE A 52 9.53 -3.47 -31.97
C ILE A 52 10.93 -3.98 -31.64
N ALA A 53 11.47 -4.84 -32.49
CA ALA A 53 12.78 -5.41 -32.25
C ALA A 53 13.86 -4.32 -32.27
N PRO A 54 14.82 -4.30 -31.32
CA PRO A 54 15.82 -3.23 -31.22
C PRO A 54 16.68 -3.05 -32.48
N ASP A 55 16.94 -4.14 -33.20
CA ASP A 55 17.71 -4.20 -34.44
C ASP A 55 16.94 -3.69 -35.67
N ALA A 56 15.64 -3.39 -35.53
CA ALA A 56 14.85 -2.77 -36.59
C ALA A 56 15.33 -1.37 -36.98
N ALA A 57 15.95 -0.64 -36.03
CA ALA A 57 16.49 0.70 -36.26
C ALA A 57 17.71 0.71 -37.20
N GLU A 58 18.32 -0.44 -37.47
CA GLU A 58 19.43 -0.57 -38.41
C GLU A 58 18.98 -0.64 -39.88
N LEU A 59 17.67 -0.81 -40.13
CA LEU A 59 17.14 -0.88 -41.47
C LEU A 59 17.15 0.50 -42.15
N TYR A 60 17.55 0.52 -43.42
CA TYR A 60 17.56 1.74 -44.21
C TYR A 60 16.16 2.39 -44.25
N ASN A 61 16.10 3.68 -43.92
CA ASN A 61 14.86 4.47 -43.87
C ASN A 61 13.80 3.99 -42.85
N VAL A 62 14.20 3.25 -41.81
CA VAL A 62 13.36 2.93 -40.65
C VAL A 62 13.82 3.75 -39.45
N TYR A 63 12.88 4.47 -38.82
CA TYR A 63 13.16 5.30 -37.66
C TYR A 63 12.33 4.81 -36.47
N VAL A 64 12.99 4.33 -35.42
CA VAL A 64 12.32 3.82 -34.22
C VAL A 64 12.47 4.83 -33.08
N TYR A 65 11.35 5.23 -32.48
CA TYR A 65 11.27 6.08 -31.30
C TYR A 65 10.54 5.33 -30.21
N HIS A 66 10.99 5.45 -28.96
CA HIS A 66 10.30 4.89 -27.80
C HIS A 66 9.84 5.97 -26.82
N SER A 67 9.08 5.54 -25.80
CA SER A 67 8.58 6.43 -24.75
C SER A 67 9.67 7.32 -24.14
N ASP A 68 10.90 6.82 -24.00
CA ASP A 68 11.99 7.62 -23.42
C ASP A 68 12.48 8.73 -24.38
N ASP A 69 12.42 8.54 -25.69
CA ASP A 69 12.85 9.54 -26.68
C ASP A 69 11.90 10.75 -26.75
N LEU A 70 10.65 10.56 -26.29
CA LEU A 70 9.67 11.64 -26.16
C LEU A 70 9.98 12.58 -24.98
N SER A 71 10.96 12.24 -24.13
CA SER A 71 11.32 13.02 -22.94
C SER A 71 11.79 14.43 -23.26
N GLU A 72 12.47 14.66 -24.40
CA GLU A 72 12.91 16.00 -24.82
C GLU A 72 11.72 16.93 -25.12
N ILE A 73 10.64 16.39 -25.71
CA ILE A 73 9.40 17.15 -26.01
C ILE A 73 8.58 17.38 -24.73
N VAL A 74 8.61 16.42 -23.82
CA VAL A 74 7.97 16.49 -22.49
C VAL A 74 8.60 17.59 -21.62
N GLN A 75 9.89 17.89 -21.81
CA GLN A 75 10.63 18.88 -21.02
C GLN A 75 10.14 20.31 -21.23
N GLN A 76 9.59 20.65 -22.41
CA GLN A 76 8.94 21.95 -22.64
C GLN A 76 7.58 22.08 -21.92
N ASN A 77 6.90 20.96 -21.64
CA ASN A 77 5.66 20.91 -20.86
C ASN A 77 5.91 20.77 -19.33
N ARG A 78 7.17 20.87 -18.90
CA ARG A 78 7.58 20.64 -17.51
C ARG A 78 7.10 21.75 -16.56
N SER A 79 7.19 23.02 -16.97
CA SER A 79 6.81 24.14 -16.10
C SER A 79 5.32 24.17 -15.75
N ALA A 80 4.43 23.73 -16.64
CA ALA A 80 3.01 23.58 -16.33
C ALA A 80 2.77 22.47 -15.29
N ARG A 81 3.49 21.34 -15.42
CA ARG A 81 3.43 20.22 -14.45
C ARG A 81 4.03 20.58 -13.09
N GLU A 82 5.10 21.36 -13.05
CA GLU A 82 5.75 21.79 -11.81
C GLU A 82 4.81 22.56 -10.89
N SER A 83 3.90 23.37 -11.45
CA SER A 83 2.91 24.11 -10.66
C SER A 83 1.83 23.24 -10.00
N GLU A 84 1.60 22.03 -10.53
CA GLU A 84 0.63 21.08 -9.99
C GLU A 84 1.25 20.13 -8.95
N ILE A 85 2.58 19.99 -8.91
CA ILE A 85 3.29 19.12 -7.96
C ILE A 85 2.92 19.46 -6.50
N PRO A 86 2.95 20.74 -6.04
CA PRO A 86 2.59 21.06 -4.66
C PRO A 86 1.14 20.68 -4.31
N LYS A 87 0.21 20.79 -5.26
CA LYS A 87 -1.19 20.40 -5.07
C LYS A 87 -1.33 18.89 -4.91
N ALA A 88 -0.65 18.13 -5.79
CA ALA A 88 -0.60 16.68 -5.68
C ALA A 88 0.03 16.22 -4.36
N GLN A 89 1.12 16.87 -3.92
CA GLN A 89 1.75 16.59 -2.64
C GLN A 89 0.79 16.84 -1.47
N GLY A 90 0.03 17.94 -1.50
CA GLY A 90 -0.98 18.22 -0.48
C GLY A 90 -2.05 17.13 -0.37
N ILE A 91 -2.51 16.58 -1.51
CA ILE A 91 -3.44 15.44 -1.52
C ILE A 91 -2.78 14.21 -0.90
N VAL A 92 -1.54 13.90 -1.28
CA VAL A 92 -0.78 12.77 -0.72
C VAL A 92 -0.65 12.92 0.80
N ASP A 93 -0.24 14.09 1.28
CA ASP A 93 -0.06 14.36 2.71
C ASP A 93 -1.36 14.18 3.50
N GLU A 94 -2.49 14.64 2.95
CA GLU A 94 -3.81 14.44 3.55
C GLU A 94 -4.16 12.95 3.67
N HIS A 95 -3.94 12.17 2.60
CA HIS A 95 -4.21 10.74 2.59
C HIS A 95 -3.28 9.96 3.52
N VAL A 96 -1.99 10.34 3.59
CA VAL A 96 -1.04 9.76 4.54
C VAL A 96 -1.49 10.03 5.97
N ALA A 97 -1.91 11.25 6.30
CA ALA A 97 -2.40 11.57 7.64
C ALA A 97 -3.65 10.75 8.01
N LYS A 98 -4.59 10.59 7.06
CA LYS A 98 -5.78 9.73 7.23
C LYS A 98 -5.41 8.27 7.46
N PHE A 99 -4.49 7.75 6.65
CA PHE A 99 -4.00 6.37 6.76
C PHE A 99 -3.35 6.10 8.13
N LEU A 100 -2.45 6.97 8.58
CA LEU A 100 -1.79 6.84 9.88
C LEU A 100 -2.79 6.91 11.05
N SER A 101 -3.81 7.77 10.96
CA SER A 101 -4.88 7.85 11.97
C SER A 101 -5.73 6.58 12.02
N TRP A 102 -6.04 6.02 10.86
CA TRP A 102 -6.72 4.72 10.76
C TRP A 102 -5.85 3.61 11.36
N GLN A 103 -4.58 3.51 10.99
CA GLN A 103 -3.65 2.51 11.51
C GLN A 103 -3.52 2.59 13.03
N ALA A 104 -3.34 3.78 13.60
CA ALA A 104 -3.30 3.97 15.06
C ALA A 104 -4.60 3.54 15.76
N SER A 105 -5.74 3.59 15.06
CA SER A 105 -7.02 3.10 15.58
C SER A 105 -7.10 1.57 15.60
N VAL A 106 -6.54 0.90 14.58
CA VAL A 106 -6.42 -0.56 14.52
C VAL A 106 -5.51 -1.06 15.63
N ASP A 107 -4.34 -0.43 15.79
CA ASP A 107 -3.39 -0.74 16.86
C ASP A 107 -4.00 -0.62 18.26
N LEU A 108 -4.81 0.42 18.48
CA LEU A 108 -5.51 0.62 19.75
C LEU A 108 -6.49 -0.53 20.05
N VAL A 109 -7.22 -1.02 19.05
CA VAL A 109 -8.15 -2.15 19.24
C VAL A 109 -7.39 -3.39 19.69
N GLY A 110 -6.31 -3.74 18.98
CA GLY A 110 -5.47 -4.90 19.34
C GLY A 110 -4.83 -4.75 20.74
N LEU A 111 -4.39 -3.54 21.10
CA LEU A 111 -3.86 -3.23 22.42
C LEU A 111 -4.90 -3.41 23.53
N VAL A 112 -6.13 -2.92 23.34
CA VAL A 112 -7.22 -3.08 24.32
C VAL A 112 -7.57 -4.54 24.52
N ASP A 113 -7.60 -5.34 23.46
CA ASP A 113 -7.88 -6.78 23.57
C ASP A 113 -6.75 -7.51 24.31
N ALA A 114 -5.49 -7.19 24.02
CA ALA A 114 -4.35 -7.74 24.77
C ALA A 114 -4.38 -7.35 26.26
N LEU A 115 -4.75 -6.10 26.57
CA LEU A 115 -4.93 -5.63 27.95
C LEU A 115 -6.05 -6.39 28.67
N ARG A 116 -7.19 -6.62 28.01
CA ARG A 116 -8.30 -7.41 28.58
C ARG A 116 -7.85 -8.82 28.93
N VAL A 117 -7.10 -9.47 28.05
CA VAL A 117 -6.56 -10.82 28.32
C VAL A 117 -5.66 -10.80 29.54
N LYS A 118 -4.66 -9.92 29.57
CA LYS A 118 -3.72 -9.79 30.70
C LYS A 118 -4.44 -9.52 32.03
N MET A 119 -5.39 -8.57 32.05
CA MET A 119 -6.13 -8.23 33.26
C MET A 119 -6.99 -9.39 33.76
N ARG A 120 -7.64 -10.16 32.87
CA ARG A 120 -8.41 -11.34 33.27
C ARG A 120 -7.52 -12.43 33.87
N GLU A 121 -6.33 -12.64 33.31
CA GLU A 121 -5.34 -13.59 33.86
C GLU A 121 -4.86 -13.18 35.26
N GLU A 122 -4.48 -11.91 35.43
CA GLU A 122 -4.07 -11.37 36.73
C GLU A 122 -5.20 -11.42 37.76
N ARG A 123 -6.43 -11.06 37.36
CA ARG A 123 -7.64 -11.17 38.19
C ARG A 123 -7.87 -12.61 38.64
N ALA A 124 -7.85 -13.58 37.71
CA ALA A 124 -8.09 -14.98 38.03
C ALA A 124 -7.02 -15.51 39.00
N SER A 125 -5.76 -15.11 38.82
CA SER A 125 -4.68 -15.44 39.75
C SER A 125 -4.91 -14.83 41.14
N PHE A 126 -5.27 -13.55 41.20
CA PHE A 126 -5.55 -12.85 42.44
C PHE A 126 -6.74 -13.45 43.21
N ILE A 127 -7.84 -13.73 42.53
CA ILE A 127 -9.05 -14.30 43.15
C ILE A 127 -8.74 -15.69 43.69
N ARG A 128 -8.09 -16.57 42.91
CA ARG A 128 -7.69 -17.91 43.39
C ARG A 128 -6.86 -17.82 44.67
N ALA A 129 -5.81 -16.98 44.68
CA ALA A 129 -4.92 -16.83 45.83
C ALA A 129 -5.62 -16.30 47.10
N ARG A 130 -6.71 -15.52 46.96
CA ARG A 130 -7.44 -14.97 48.12
C ARG A 130 -8.61 -15.84 48.55
N MET A 131 -9.31 -16.46 47.61
CA MET A 131 -10.49 -17.30 47.89
C MET A 131 -10.16 -18.60 48.63
N GLU A 132 -8.93 -19.08 48.55
CA GLU A 132 -8.43 -20.20 49.37
C GLU A 132 -8.55 -19.92 50.89
N SER A 133 -8.38 -18.65 51.29
CA SER A 133 -8.47 -18.23 52.70
C SER A 133 -9.90 -17.95 53.17
N MET A 134 -10.86 -17.80 52.25
CA MET A 134 -12.25 -17.39 52.54
C MET A 134 -13.21 -18.59 52.46
N LYS A 135 -13.05 -19.55 53.37
CA LYS A 135 -13.84 -20.80 53.40
C LYS A 135 -15.31 -20.62 53.77
N HIS A 136 -15.69 -19.47 54.31
CA HIS A 136 -17.06 -19.15 54.72
C HIS A 136 -17.95 -18.71 53.54
N LEU A 137 -17.36 -18.33 52.40
CA LEU A 137 -18.10 -17.90 51.22
C LEU A 137 -18.64 -19.12 50.45
N THR A 138 -19.93 -19.06 50.14
CA THR A 138 -20.60 -19.99 49.24
C THR A 138 -20.11 -19.82 47.79
N GLU A 139 -20.36 -20.82 46.94
CA GLU A 139 -20.01 -20.75 45.52
C GLU A 139 -20.71 -19.59 44.81
N THR A 140 -21.95 -19.28 45.19
CA THR A 140 -22.71 -18.17 44.63
C THR A 140 -22.10 -16.81 45.01
N GLU A 141 -21.63 -16.65 46.24
CA GLU A 141 -20.95 -15.42 46.68
C GLU A 141 -19.59 -15.26 45.99
N ARG A 142 -18.84 -16.35 45.80
CA ARG A 142 -17.58 -16.37 45.05
C ARG A 142 -17.80 -15.90 43.61
N ALA A 143 -18.78 -16.46 42.91
CA ALA A 143 -19.13 -16.05 41.56
C ALA A 143 -19.58 -14.57 41.50
N HIS A 144 -20.26 -14.08 42.54
CA HIS A 144 -20.65 -12.67 42.60
C HIS A 144 -19.44 -11.73 42.71
N VAL A 145 -18.44 -12.08 43.53
CA VAL A 145 -17.19 -11.32 43.63
C VAL A 145 -16.43 -11.30 42.30
N GLU A 146 -16.33 -12.45 41.63
CA GLU A 146 -15.71 -12.53 40.30
C GLU A 146 -16.39 -11.58 39.31
N LYS A 147 -17.73 -11.59 39.27
CA LYS A 147 -18.52 -10.72 38.41
C LYS A 147 -18.31 -9.24 38.72
N LEU A 148 -18.29 -8.85 40.00
CA LEU A 148 -18.05 -7.45 40.40
C LEU A 148 -16.65 -6.98 39.97
N MET A 149 -15.64 -7.84 40.08
CA MET A 149 -14.29 -7.52 39.60
C MET A 149 -14.23 -7.40 38.07
N ASP A 150 -14.99 -8.22 37.34
CA ASP A 150 -15.11 -8.11 35.88
C ASP A 150 -15.74 -6.80 35.44
N GLU A 151 -16.84 -6.41 36.08
CA GLU A 151 -17.49 -5.13 35.80
C GLU A 151 -16.56 -3.94 36.13
N MET A 152 -15.76 -4.05 37.19
CA MET A 152 -14.77 -3.01 37.54
C MET A 152 -13.65 -2.92 36.50
N LEU A 153 -13.05 -4.05 36.11
CA LEU A 153 -11.95 -4.07 35.13
C LEU A 153 -12.39 -3.61 33.74
N GLU A 154 -13.59 -4.02 33.31
CA GLU A 154 -14.13 -3.57 32.02
C GLU A 154 -14.37 -2.05 32.02
N LYS A 155 -14.91 -1.49 33.11
CA LYS A 155 -15.08 -0.03 33.26
C LYS A 155 -13.74 0.71 33.24
N LEU A 156 -12.70 0.14 33.88
CA LEU A 156 -11.36 0.73 33.89
C LEU A 156 -10.69 0.73 32.51
N LEU A 157 -11.03 -0.20 31.63
CA LEU A 157 -10.46 -0.30 30.27
C LEU A 157 -11.27 0.48 29.22
N LEU A 158 -12.60 0.49 29.33
CA LEU A 158 -13.48 1.10 28.34
C LEU A 158 -13.26 2.61 28.23
N GLU A 159 -13.21 3.31 29.37
CA GLU A 159 -13.10 4.77 29.36
C GLU A 159 -11.76 5.27 28.75
N PRO A 160 -10.58 4.73 29.11
CA PRO A 160 -9.33 5.06 28.41
C PRO A 160 -9.35 4.71 26.92
N ALA A 161 -9.93 3.56 26.56
CA ALA A 161 -10.02 3.14 25.16
C ALA A 161 -10.88 4.11 24.32
N GLU A 162 -12.01 4.57 24.86
CA GLU A 162 -12.89 5.55 24.21
C GLU A 162 -12.20 6.92 24.07
N ARG A 163 -11.54 7.39 25.13
CA ARG A 163 -10.76 8.65 25.09
C ARG A 163 -9.67 8.59 24.02
N LEU A 164 -8.95 7.47 23.91
CA LEU A 164 -7.90 7.28 22.91
C LEU A 164 -8.45 7.16 21.49
N ARG A 165 -9.60 6.50 21.34
CA ARG A 165 -10.29 6.41 20.04
C ARG A 165 -10.70 7.80 19.56
N GLY A 166 -11.19 8.65 20.47
CA GLY A 166 -11.62 10.02 20.22
C GLY A 166 -10.51 11.08 20.09
N GLU A 167 -9.24 10.72 20.31
CA GLU A 167 -8.12 11.68 20.16
C GLU A 167 -7.94 12.08 18.69
N LYS A 168 -8.11 13.37 18.41
CA LYS A 168 -8.05 13.95 17.06
C LYS A 168 -6.62 14.20 16.60
N LYS A 169 -5.70 14.46 17.54
CA LYS A 169 -4.29 14.73 17.22
C LYS A 169 -3.55 13.42 17.00
N LEU A 170 -3.24 13.12 15.74
CA LEU A 170 -2.52 11.90 15.33
C LEU A 170 -1.27 11.62 16.17
N ARG A 171 -0.39 12.62 16.33
CA ARG A 171 0.84 12.49 17.11
C ARG A 171 0.56 12.05 18.55
N ARG A 172 -0.45 12.63 19.19
CA ARG A 172 -0.82 12.31 20.57
C ARG A 172 -1.47 10.95 20.67
N LYS A 173 -2.28 10.57 19.68
CA LYS A 173 -2.89 9.24 19.59
C LYS A 173 -1.83 8.15 19.50
N ILE A 174 -0.85 8.29 18.60
CA ILE A 174 0.27 7.35 18.45
C ILE A 174 1.06 7.26 19.76
N GLN A 175 1.49 8.40 20.32
CA GLN A 175 2.26 8.44 21.57
C GLN A 175 1.55 7.76 22.73
N ASN A 176 0.23 7.95 22.87
CA ASN A 176 -0.51 7.33 23.96
C ASN A 176 -0.70 5.81 23.76
N VAL A 177 -0.90 5.36 22.51
CA VAL A 177 -0.98 3.93 22.19
C VAL A 177 0.35 3.24 22.48
N GLU A 178 1.46 3.84 22.07
CA GLU A 178 2.81 3.36 22.39
C GLU A 178 3.05 3.33 23.89
N ALA A 179 2.75 4.43 24.61
CA ALA A 179 2.93 4.48 26.06
C ALA A 179 2.12 3.41 26.80
N LEU A 180 0.88 3.15 26.39
CA LEU A 180 0.08 2.07 27.00
C LEU A 180 0.64 0.68 26.69
N ARG A 181 1.09 0.45 25.46
CA ARG A 181 1.77 -0.79 25.07
C ARG A 181 3.01 -1.01 25.92
N ASP A 182 3.82 0.04 26.09
CA ASP A 182 5.06 -0.01 26.86
C ASP A 182 4.83 -0.14 28.37
N LEU A 183 3.77 0.44 28.93
CA LEU A 183 3.53 0.36 30.39
C LEU A 183 2.91 -0.97 30.81
N PHE A 184 2.08 -1.58 29.95
CA PHE A 184 1.26 -2.71 30.35
C PHE A 184 1.56 -4.01 29.61
N LEU A 185 2.13 -3.96 28.41
CA LEU A 185 2.40 -5.16 27.59
C LEU A 185 3.90 -5.43 27.35
N SER A 186 4.80 -4.53 27.76
CA SER A 186 6.25 -4.67 27.53
C SER A 186 6.96 -5.75 28.35
N TYR A 187 6.27 -6.46 29.24
CA TYR A 187 6.86 -7.62 29.92
C TYR A 187 6.67 -8.91 29.11
N ARG A 188 7.42 -9.00 28.00
CA ARG A 188 7.98 -10.26 27.48
C ARG A 188 9.41 -10.02 27.05
N GLU A 189 10.28 -9.94 28.04
CA GLU A 189 11.59 -10.59 28.00
C GLU A 189 12.15 -10.58 29.42
N LYS A 190 12.10 -11.73 30.08
CA LYS A 190 13.24 -12.22 30.84
C LYS A 190 13.34 -13.73 30.59
N PRO A 191 14.58 -14.23 30.41
CA PRO A 191 14.89 -15.57 29.91
C PRO A 191 14.38 -16.69 30.81
#